data_AF-A0A4S1ENM3-F1
#
_entry.id   AF-A0A4S1ENM3-F1
#
_cell.length_a   1.000
_cell.length_b   1.000
_cell.length_c   1.000
_cell.angle_alpha   90.00
_cell.angle_beta   90.00
_cell.angle_gamma   90.00
#
_symmetry.space_group_name_H-M   'P 1'
#
loop_
_entity.id
_entity.type
_entity.pdbx_description
1 polymer ?
#
loop_
_entity_poly.entity_id
_entity_poly.type
_entity_poly.pdbx_seq_one_letter_code
_entity_poly.pdbx_strand_id
1 'polypeptide(L)'
;ASLPVSVRASGSDAELVLISASEGDRYDLEHYRTLLAPAAARRVPCFCTNPDRIMLTAVGSRFGAGELADLYESLGGNVTRLVDRRIGLADAG
;
A
#
# COMPACT_ATOMS: atom_id res chain seq x y z
N ALA A 1 -16.38 -4.01 -18.68
CA ALA A 1 -16.16 -5.34 -18.08
C ALA A 1 -15.55 -5.12 -16.70
N SER A 2 -15.96 -5.88 -15.67
CA SER A 2 -15.26 -5.87 -14.39
C SER A 2 -13.87 -6.50 -14.56
N LEU A 3 -12.89 -6.02 -13.80
CA LEU A 3 -11.60 -6.71 -13.71
C LEU A 3 -11.83 -8.09 -13.05
N PRO A 4 -11.17 -9.16 -13.51
CA PRO A 4 -11.31 -10.51 -12.95
C PRO A 4 -10.49 -10.64 -11.64
N VAL A 5 -10.78 -9.78 -10.65
CA VAL A 5 -10.11 -9.75 -9.35
C VAL A 5 -11.10 -10.03 -8.23
N SER A 6 -10.61 -10.63 -7.14
CA SER A 6 -11.38 -10.84 -5.92
C SER A 6 -10.59 -10.34 -4.72
N VAL A 7 -11.26 -9.72 -3.76
CA VAL A 7 -10.63 -9.21 -2.54
C VAL A 7 -10.30 -10.38 -1.61
N ARG A 8 -9.11 -10.36 -1.02
CA ARG A 8 -8.67 -11.31 0.00
C ARG A 8 -8.62 -10.63 1.36
N ALA A 9 -8.94 -11.40 2.40
CA ALA A 9 -8.93 -10.91 3.78
C ALA A 9 -7.52 -10.84 4.40
N SER A 10 -6.52 -11.48 3.76
CA SER A 10 -5.14 -11.59 4.25
C SER A 10 -4.14 -11.48 3.10
N GLY A 11 -2.97 -10.91 3.38
CA GLY A 11 -1.84 -10.90 2.45
C GLY A 11 -1.29 -12.29 2.11
N SER A 12 -1.63 -13.33 2.89
CA SER A 12 -1.20 -14.72 2.61
C SER A 12 -1.70 -15.21 1.25
N ASP A 13 -2.90 -14.78 0.86
CA ASP A 13 -3.60 -15.28 -0.32
C ASP A 13 -3.63 -14.24 -1.46
N ALA A 14 -3.01 -13.09 -1.24
CA ALA A 14 -2.95 -12.01 -2.21
C ALA A 14 -1.89 -12.31 -3.29
N GLU A 15 -2.22 -11.96 -4.53
CA GLU A 15 -1.31 -11.98 -5.70
C GLU A 15 -1.03 -10.56 -6.22
N LEU A 16 -1.75 -9.58 -5.67
CA LEU A 16 -1.62 -8.15 -5.93
C LEU A 16 -2.01 -7.40 -4.65
N VAL A 17 -1.23 -6.39 -4.27
CA VAL A 17 -1.59 -5.43 -3.23
C VAL A 17 -1.84 -4.07 -3.88
N LEU A 18 -2.99 -3.46 -3.58
CA LEU A 18 -3.35 -2.13 -4.06
C LEU A 18 -3.64 -1.23 -2.84
N ILE A 19 -2.77 -0.26 -2.60
CA ILE A 19 -2.90 0.72 -1.52
C ILE A 19 -3.41 2.02 -2.14
N SER A 20 -4.72 2.26 -2.05
CA SER A 20 -5.37 3.44 -2.61
C SER A 20 -5.86 4.44 -1.55
N ALA A 21 -6.05 3.98 -0.32
CA ALA A 21 -6.53 4.76 0.81
C ALA A 21 -6.02 4.14 2.13
N SER A 22 -6.40 4.76 3.25
CA SER A 22 -6.11 4.30 4.61
C SER A 22 -7.39 4.38 5.44
N GLU A 23 -7.62 3.38 6.30
CA GLU A 23 -8.63 3.42 7.37
C GLU A 23 -7.93 3.70 8.72
N GLY A 24 -6.95 4.61 8.74
CA GLY A 24 -6.15 4.90 9.94
C GLY A 24 -6.92 5.54 11.10
N ASP A 25 -8.19 5.89 10.91
CA ASP A 25 -9.14 6.25 11.95
C ASP A 25 -9.79 5.03 12.63
N ARG A 26 -9.74 3.87 11.98
CA ARG A 26 -10.31 2.60 12.45
C ARG A 26 -9.25 1.60 12.91
N TYR A 27 -8.11 1.55 12.24
CA TYR A 27 -7.03 0.60 12.50
C TYR A 27 -5.70 1.31 12.74
N ASP A 28 -4.83 0.70 13.54
CA ASP A 28 -3.46 1.17 13.76
C ASP A 28 -2.47 0.56 12.74
N LEU A 29 -1.20 0.99 12.79
CA LEU A 29 -0.17 0.45 11.90
C LEU A 29 0.16 -1.02 12.16
N GLU A 30 -0.07 -1.54 13.37
CA GLU A 30 0.23 -2.94 13.70
C GLU A 30 -0.79 -3.89 13.07
N HIS A 31 -2.05 -3.48 13.00
CA HIS A 31 -3.07 -4.15 12.21
C HIS A 31 -2.61 -4.31 10.75
N TYR A 32 -2.15 -3.21 10.14
CA TYR A 32 -1.66 -3.25 8.76
C TYR A 32 -0.36 -4.04 8.61
N ARG A 33 0.54 -4.01 9.61
CA ARG A 33 1.73 -4.86 9.62
C ARG A 33 1.35 -6.33 9.53
N THR A 34 0.41 -6.77 10.36
CA THR A 34 -0.09 -8.15 10.38
C THR A 34 -0.73 -8.52 9.04
N LEU A 35 -1.53 -7.63 8.46
CA LEU A 35 -2.21 -7.84 7.19
C LEU A 35 -1.24 -7.95 6.00
N LEU A 36 -0.23 -7.08 5.96
CA LEU A 36 0.65 -6.89 4.81
C LEU A 36 1.90 -7.77 4.84
N ALA A 37 2.41 -8.11 6.02
CA ALA A 37 3.68 -8.85 6.17
C ALA A 37 3.74 -10.16 5.36
N PRO A 38 2.67 -11.00 5.30
CA PRO A 38 2.72 -12.22 4.49
C PRO A 38 2.89 -11.96 2.98
N ALA A 39 2.25 -10.90 2.45
CA ALA A 39 2.39 -10.50 1.05
C ALA A 39 3.77 -9.90 0.76
N ALA A 40 4.26 -9.03 1.66
CA ALA A 40 5.58 -8.42 1.55
C ALA A 40 6.71 -9.46 1.59
N ALA A 41 6.64 -10.44 2.49
CA ALA A 41 7.60 -11.54 2.58
C ALA A 41 7.67 -12.38 1.30
N ARG A 42 6.54 -12.55 0.61
CA ARG A 42 6.42 -13.21 -0.70
C ARG A 42 6.79 -12.28 -1.88
N ARG A 43 7.10 -11.01 -1.61
CA ARG A 43 7.34 -9.94 -2.60
C ARG A 43 6.21 -9.80 -3.62
N VAL A 44 4.97 -9.93 -3.16
CA VAL A 44 3.79 -9.69 -4.00
C VAL A 44 3.85 -8.25 -4.56
N PRO A 45 3.52 -8.03 -5.85
CA PRO A 45 3.49 -6.69 -6.43
C PRO A 45 2.56 -5.78 -5.64
N CYS A 46 3.07 -4.63 -5.22
CA CYS A 46 2.29 -3.61 -4.51
C CYS A 46 2.25 -2.31 -5.32
N PHE A 47 1.05 -1.76 -5.50
CA PHE A 47 0.83 -0.48 -6.15
C PHE A 47 0.22 0.50 -5.16
N CYS A 48 0.81 1.68 -5.06
CA CYS A 48 0.27 2.77 -4.27
C CYS A 48 -0.28 3.86 -5.19
N THR A 49 -1.58 4.12 -5.13
CA THR A 49 -2.27 5.09 -6.00
C THR A 49 -2.56 6.41 -5.31
N ASN A 50 -2.13 6.56 -4.07
CA ASN A 50 -2.29 7.77 -3.27
C ASN A 50 -1.02 7.95 -2.42
N PRO A 51 -0.19 8.97 -2.70
CA PRO A 51 1.14 9.08 -2.09
C PRO A 51 1.07 9.72 -0.70
N ASP A 52 -0.11 10.18 -0.27
CA ASP A 52 -0.26 10.98 0.92
C ASP A 52 0.08 10.14 2.14
N ARG A 53 1.10 10.56 2.89
CA ARG A 53 1.52 9.91 4.12
C ARG A 53 0.67 10.32 5.33
N ILE A 54 0.00 11.45 5.25
CA ILE A 54 -0.88 11.98 6.29
C ILE A 54 -2.26 12.22 5.68
N MET A 55 -3.28 11.67 6.32
CA MET A 55 -4.69 11.88 6.01
C MET A 55 -5.32 12.78 7.07
N LEU A 56 -6.08 13.78 6.64
CA LEU A 56 -6.88 14.62 7.54
C LEU A 56 -8.25 14.00 7.75
N THR A 57 -8.66 13.79 8.99
CA THR A 57 -9.99 13.26 9.36
C THR A 57 -10.72 14.23 10.28
N ALA A 58 -12.02 14.01 10.48
CA ALA A 58 -12.81 14.78 11.44
C ALA A 58 -12.27 14.70 12.89
N VAL A 59 -11.47 13.67 13.20
CA VAL A 59 -10.87 13.43 14.52
C VAL A 59 -9.35 13.71 14.54
N GLY A 60 -8.86 14.51 13.59
CA GLY A 60 -7.47 14.94 13.46
C GLY A 60 -6.67 14.15 12.42
N SER A 61 -5.36 14.40 12.36
CA SER A 61 -4.46 13.73 11.41
C SER A 61 -4.32 12.24 11.72
N ARG A 62 -4.28 11.42 10.67
CA ARG A 62 -4.02 9.97 10.69
C ARG A 62 -3.00 9.63 9.61
N PHE A 63 -2.47 8.41 9.63
CA PHE A 63 -1.59 7.95 8.55
C PHE A 63 -2.40 7.72 7.26
N GLY A 64 -1.84 8.15 6.14
CA GLY A 64 -2.41 7.98 4.82
C GLY A 64 -1.89 6.72 4.10
N ALA A 65 -2.34 6.54 2.86
CA ALA A 65 -1.94 5.43 1.99
C ALA A 65 -0.43 5.38 1.73
N GLY A 66 0.23 6.54 1.63
CA GLY A 66 1.67 6.64 1.48
C GLY A 66 2.45 6.03 2.63
N GLU A 67 1.95 6.17 3.87
CA GLU A 67 2.60 5.59 5.04
C GLU A 67 2.45 4.05 5.07
N LEU A 68 1.33 3.53 4.56
CA LEU A 68 1.13 2.09 4.37
C LEU A 68 2.03 1.52 3.26
N ALA A 69 2.31 2.30 2.22
CA ALA A 69 3.30 1.94 1.21
C ALA A 69 4.72 1.87 1.79
N ASP A 70 5.11 2.87 2.59
CA ASP A 70 6.40 2.87 3.29
C ASP A 70 6.50 1.67 4.26
N LEU A 71 5.40 1.33 4.96
CA LEU A 71 5.32 0.12 5.79
C LEU A 71 5.55 -1.15 4.96
N TYR A 72 4.92 -1.29 3.79
CA TYR A 72 5.10 -2.45 2.91
C TYR A 72 6.55 -2.62 2.46
N GLU A 73 7.23 -1.51 2.13
CA GLU A 73 8.66 -1.52 1.79
C GLU A 73 9.53 -1.91 2.98
N SER A 74 9.23 -1.38 4.18
CA SER A 74 9.95 -1.73 5.41
C SER A 74 9.84 -3.21 5.79
N LEU A 75 8.79 -3.89 5.32
CA LEU A 75 8.55 -5.32 5.49
C LEU A 75 9.27 -6.19 4.45
N GLY A 76 10.05 -5.58 3.54
CA GLY A 76 10.82 -6.27 2.50
C GLY A 76 10.10 -6.41 1.16
N GLY A 77 8.93 -5.78 1.00
CA GLY A 77 8.22 -5.65 -0.28
C GLY A 77 8.75 -4.50 -1.14
N ASN A 78 8.26 -4.40 -2.38
CA ASN A 78 8.54 -3.28 -3.28
C ASN A 78 7.21 -2.61 -3.67
N VAL A 79 7.18 -1.28 -3.75
CA VAL A 79 5.98 -0.51 -4.12
C VAL A 79 6.17 0.31 -5.39
N THR A 80 5.29 0.11 -6.36
CA THR A 80 5.15 1.01 -7.51
C THR A 80 4.17 2.14 -7.14
N ARG A 81 4.66 3.37 -7.04
CA ARG A 81 3.82 4.56 -6.75
C ARG A 81 3.30 5.15 -8.07
N LEU A 82 1.98 5.10 -8.29
CA LEU A 82 1.34 5.52 -9.56
C LEU A 82 1.13 7.02 -9.72
N VAL A 83 1.51 7.78 -8.70
CA VAL A 83 1.14 9.18 -8.47
C VAL A 83 2.32 10.14 -8.63
N ASP A 84 3.49 9.64 -9.04
CA ASP A 84 4.64 10.47 -9.44
C ASP A 84 4.72 10.64 -10.98
N ARG A 85 5.10 11.86 -11.38
CA ARG A 85 4.97 12.53 -12.69
C ARG A 85 6.06 12.16 -13.70
N ARG A 86 6.57 10.92 -13.69
CA ARG A 86 7.60 10.45 -14.62
C ARG A 86 7.25 9.07 -15.17
N ILE A 87 6.24 9.00 -16.04
CA ILE A 87 6.29 8.01 -17.12
C ILE A 87 7.56 8.36 -17.93
N GLY A 88 8.67 7.65 -17.69
CA GLY A 88 9.89 7.72 -18.50
C GLY A 88 11.10 8.45 -17.89
N LEU A 89 11.70 7.92 -16.82
CA LEU A 89 13.17 7.83 -16.79
C LEU A 89 13.53 6.38 -16.44
N ALA A 90 13.87 5.64 -17.50
CA ALA A 90 14.67 4.44 -17.42
C ALA A 90 16.02 4.75 -16.72
N ASP A 91 16.58 3.73 -16.10
CA ASP A 91 18.00 3.50 -15.80
C ASP A 91 18.93 4.73 -15.79
N ALA A 92 19.40 5.10 -14.60
CA ALA A 92 20.66 5.82 -14.44
C ALA A 92 21.27 5.46 -13.07
N GLY A 93 22.23 4.54 -13.09
CA GLY A 93 23.04 4.14 -11.95
C GLY A 93 23.54 2.71 -12.05
#